data_AF-A0A538DLU1-F1
#
_entry.id   AF-A0A538DLU1-F1
#
_cell.length_a   1.000
_cell.length_b   1.000
_cell.length_c   1.000
_cell.angle_alpha   90.00
_cell.angle_beta   90.00
_cell.angle_gamma   90.00
#
_symmetry.space_group_name_H-M   'P 1'
#
loop_
_entity.id
_entity.type
_entity.pdbx_description
1 polymer ?
#
loop_
_entity_poly.entity_id
_entity_poly.type
_entity_poly.pdbx_seq_one_letter_code
_entity_poly.pdbx_strand_id
1 'polypeptide(L)'
;MSAKPSIAVLGTGTIGFPVARNLAEAGYDVRAWNRTREKAERLADDGVSVAGSASAAVKDADVLITLLADGPAVEEVMEEAAPAAPSGAMWIQSSTIGIAATERLSEIASEHGLVLVDAPILGTKEPAEKGELVVFASGPQEARERCEPIFGTIGKATRWVGEAGAGQRFKLVINTWLLAAVEGVAEAISLARGLGLDPNDVLDALSGGPLDMPYLQLKGKVMIERSFEPSFKASLAEKDAGLVLEAAERVELELPLVEAVQEAFEQAVELGHADKDMASVVEVVGRRSAVR
;
A
#
# COMPACT_ATOMS: atom_id res chain seq x y z
N MET A 1 -9.89 -30.91 -12.35
CA MET A 1 -9.38 -29.57 -11.97
C MET A 1 -8.92 -29.69 -10.53
N SER A 2 -7.67 -29.37 -10.23
CA SER A 2 -7.22 -29.31 -8.82
C SER A 2 -8.04 -28.25 -8.10
N ALA A 3 -8.40 -28.49 -6.84
CA ALA A 3 -9.05 -27.47 -6.02
C ALA A 3 -8.13 -26.24 -5.92
N LYS A 4 -8.72 -25.04 -5.95
CA LYS A 4 -7.98 -23.79 -5.69
C LYS A 4 -7.50 -23.78 -4.23
N PRO A 5 -6.33 -23.18 -3.94
CA PRO A 5 -5.87 -23.05 -2.56
C PRO A 5 -6.83 -22.19 -1.73
N SER A 6 -6.95 -22.51 -0.45
CA SER A 6 -7.61 -21.64 0.52
C SER A 6 -6.73 -20.44 0.87
N ILE A 7 -7.34 -19.26 1.05
CA ILE A 7 -6.61 -18.00 1.27
C ILE A 7 -7.10 -17.30 2.54
N ALA A 8 -6.19 -17.00 3.45
CA ALA A 8 -6.41 -16.09 4.56
C ALA A 8 -5.97 -14.67 4.17
N VAL A 9 -6.87 -13.69 4.28
CA VAL A 9 -6.55 -12.26 4.08
C VAL A 9 -6.58 -11.54 5.44
N LEU A 10 -5.41 -11.08 5.88
CA LEU A 10 -5.22 -10.35 7.12
C LEU A 10 -5.10 -8.85 6.82
N GLY A 11 -6.17 -8.12 7.14
CA GLY A 11 -6.32 -6.70 6.82
C GLY A 11 -7.36 -6.48 5.72
N THR A 12 -8.44 -5.80 6.05
CA THR A 12 -9.55 -5.49 5.13
C THR A 12 -9.79 -3.97 5.04
N GLY A 13 -8.69 -3.22 4.96
CA GLY A 13 -8.70 -1.78 4.72
C GLY A 13 -9.02 -1.41 3.26
N THR A 14 -8.63 -0.21 2.84
CA THR A 14 -8.91 0.36 1.50
C THR A 14 -8.51 -0.57 0.35
N ILE A 15 -7.43 -1.33 0.51
CA ILE A 15 -6.95 -2.30 -0.48
C ILE A 15 -7.36 -3.73 -0.10
N GLY A 16 -7.19 -4.12 1.17
CA GLY A 16 -7.44 -5.50 1.60
C GLY A 16 -8.87 -5.97 1.37
N PHE A 17 -9.85 -5.07 1.52
CA PHE A 17 -11.26 -5.37 1.25
C PHE A 17 -11.50 -5.78 -0.21
N PRO A 18 -11.23 -4.95 -1.23
CA PRO A 18 -11.44 -5.35 -2.62
C PRO A 18 -10.56 -6.54 -3.04
N VAL A 19 -9.35 -6.69 -2.49
CA VAL A 19 -8.52 -7.88 -2.73
C VAL A 19 -9.22 -9.17 -2.28
N ALA A 20 -9.73 -9.20 -1.05
CA ALA A 20 -10.45 -10.37 -0.53
C ALA A 20 -11.70 -10.69 -1.36
N ARG A 21 -12.48 -9.67 -1.71
CA ARG A 21 -13.66 -9.80 -2.57
C ARG A 21 -13.30 -10.39 -3.94
N ASN A 22 -12.33 -9.80 -4.64
CA ASN A 22 -11.96 -10.26 -5.98
C ASN A 22 -11.45 -11.71 -5.98
N LEU A 23 -10.75 -12.13 -4.91
CA LEU A 23 -10.34 -13.52 -4.73
C LEU A 23 -11.56 -14.45 -4.54
N ALA A 24 -12.54 -14.05 -3.73
CA ALA A 24 -13.77 -14.83 -3.54
C ALA A 24 -14.59 -14.93 -4.85
N GLU A 25 -14.75 -13.82 -5.58
CA GLU A 25 -15.42 -13.78 -6.89
C GLU A 25 -14.74 -14.68 -7.93
N ALA A 26 -13.41 -14.80 -7.87
CA ALA A 26 -12.66 -15.74 -8.70
C ALA A 26 -12.81 -17.20 -8.26
N GLY A 27 -13.52 -17.48 -7.16
CA GLY A 27 -13.81 -18.82 -6.66
C GLY A 27 -12.73 -19.41 -5.74
N TYR A 28 -11.89 -18.59 -5.13
CA TYR A 28 -11.04 -19.02 -4.01
C TYR A 28 -11.87 -19.14 -2.74
N ASP A 29 -11.52 -20.09 -1.86
CA ASP A 29 -12.07 -20.13 -0.49
C ASP A 29 -11.32 -19.10 0.36
N VAL A 30 -11.97 -17.97 0.66
CA VAL A 30 -11.34 -16.83 1.32
C VAL A 30 -11.84 -16.68 2.75
N ARG A 31 -10.90 -16.56 3.69
CA ARG A 31 -11.15 -16.17 5.07
C ARG A 31 -10.50 -14.84 5.36
N ALA A 32 -11.28 -13.86 5.80
CA ALA A 32 -10.77 -12.54 6.14
C ALA A 32 -10.77 -12.30 7.65
N TRP A 33 -9.74 -11.60 8.10
CA TRP A 33 -9.68 -11.03 9.44
C TRP A 33 -9.19 -9.59 9.39
N ASN A 34 -9.71 -8.77 10.30
CA ASN A 34 -9.24 -7.42 10.51
C ASN A 34 -9.42 -7.02 11.97
N ARG A 35 -8.48 -6.27 12.53
CA ARG A 35 -8.52 -5.77 13.92
C ARG A 35 -9.84 -5.07 14.26
N THR A 36 -10.34 -4.24 13.35
CA THR A 36 -11.70 -3.69 13.40
C THR A 36 -12.63 -4.66 12.68
N ARG A 37 -13.37 -5.47 13.44
CA ARG A 37 -14.14 -6.60 12.93
C ARG A 37 -15.18 -6.18 11.88
N GLU A 38 -15.82 -5.04 12.08
CA GLU A 38 -16.88 -4.52 11.20
C GLU A 38 -16.39 -4.31 9.75
N LYS A 39 -15.08 -4.07 9.56
CA LYS A 39 -14.49 -3.97 8.21
C LYS A 39 -14.44 -5.30 7.47
N ALA A 40 -14.24 -6.41 8.19
CA ALA A 40 -14.25 -7.75 7.60
C ALA A 40 -15.67 -8.31 7.46
N GLU A 41 -16.58 -7.99 8.39
CA GLU A 41 -17.98 -8.46 8.34
C GLU A 41 -18.71 -8.07 7.06
N ARG A 42 -18.39 -6.90 6.50
CA ARG A 42 -18.93 -6.44 5.22
C ARG A 42 -18.58 -7.34 4.02
N LEU A 43 -17.57 -8.20 4.12
CA LEU A 43 -17.20 -9.15 3.06
C LEU A 43 -18.03 -10.45 3.11
N ALA A 44 -18.82 -10.68 4.16
CA ALA A 44 -19.64 -11.87 4.26
C ALA A 44 -20.65 -11.98 3.10
N ASP A 45 -21.19 -10.82 2.67
CA ASP A 45 -22.10 -10.72 1.53
C ASP A 45 -21.41 -11.05 0.19
N ASP A 46 -20.08 -10.96 0.14
CA ASP A 46 -19.23 -11.29 -1.02
C ASP A 46 -18.73 -12.75 -0.99
N GLY A 47 -19.26 -13.59 -0.10
CA GLY A 47 -18.87 -15.01 0.02
C GLY A 47 -17.55 -15.24 0.76
N VAL A 48 -17.01 -14.23 1.44
CA VAL A 48 -15.80 -14.36 2.27
C VAL A 48 -16.19 -14.77 3.69
N SER A 49 -15.53 -15.80 4.22
CA SER A 49 -15.71 -16.20 5.61
C SER A 49 -14.99 -15.26 6.58
N VAL A 50 -15.65 -14.83 7.66
CA VAL A 50 -15.07 -13.85 8.60
C VAL A 50 -14.55 -14.56 9.84
N ALA A 51 -13.23 -14.50 10.05
CA ALA A 51 -12.58 -15.15 11.17
C ALA A 51 -12.64 -14.31 12.46
N GLY A 52 -12.70 -14.98 13.62
CA GLY A 52 -12.72 -14.34 14.94
C GLY A 52 -11.39 -13.76 15.41
N SER A 53 -10.28 -14.30 14.90
CA SER A 53 -8.90 -13.87 15.20
C SER A 53 -8.00 -14.11 13.98
N ALA A 54 -6.81 -13.51 13.97
CA ALA A 54 -5.83 -13.73 12.92
C ALA A 54 -5.40 -15.21 12.85
N SER A 55 -5.13 -15.83 14.00
CA SER A 55 -4.80 -17.27 14.09
C SER A 55 -5.93 -18.16 13.54
N ALA A 56 -7.20 -17.80 13.77
CA ALA A 56 -8.33 -18.55 13.23
C ALA A 56 -8.48 -18.39 11.71
N ALA A 57 -8.08 -17.25 11.15
CA ALA A 57 -8.10 -17.02 9.70
C ALA A 57 -7.08 -17.90 8.98
N VAL A 58 -5.88 -18.03 9.54
CA VAL A 58 -4.75 -18.73 8.90
C VAL A 58 -4.74 -20.23 9.18
N LYS A 59 -5.49 -20.70 10.18
CA LYS A 59 -5.59 -22.11 10.51
C LYS A 59 -6.01 -22.93 9.29
N ASP A 60 -5.24 -23.92 8.86
CA ASP A 60 -5.52 -24.72 7.65
C ASP A 60 -5.52 -23.93 6.32
N ALA A 61 -5.00 -22.69 6.28
CA ALA A 61 -4.90 -21.92 5.04
C ALA A 61 -3.66 -22.32 4.23
N ASP A 62 -3.82 -22.49 2.92
CA ASP A 62 -2.69 -22.77 2.02
C ASP A 62 -1.85 -21.50 1.74
N VAL A 63 -2.52 -20.35 1.74
CA VAL A 63 -1.94 -19.03 1.46
C VAL A 63 -2.43 -18.01 2.49
N LEU A 64 -1.52 -17.18 2.98
CA LEU A 64 -1.78 -16.03 3.83
C LEU A 64 -1.43 -14.77 3.05
N ILE A 65 -2.27 -13.74 3.10
CA ILE A 65 -2.01 -12.42 2.49
C ILE A 65 -2.10 -11.36 3.58
N THR A 66 -1.05 -10.57 3.79
CA THR A 66 -1.07 -9.44 4.74
C THR A 66 -1.16 -8.09 4.01
N LEU A 67 -2.20 -7.32 4.33
CA LEU A 67 -2.52 -5.99 3.78
C LEU A 67 -2.85 -5.03 4.94
N LEU A 68 -1.82 -4.68 5.70
CA LEU A 68 -1.86 -3.92 6.95
C LEU A 68 -1.15 -2.56 6.81
N ALA A 69 -1.19 -1.75 7.86
CA ALA A 69 -0.79 -0.34 7.80
C ALA A 69 0.72 -0.13 7.64
N ASP A 70 1.52 -0.88 8.39
CA ASP A 70 2.97 -0.69 8.55
C ASP A 70 3.65 -1.99 9.01
N GLY A 71 4.98 -1.93 9.15
CA GLY A 71 5.80 -3.07 9.58
C GLY A 71 5.40 -3.62 10.95
N PRO A 72 5.34 -2.78 12.01
CA PRO A 72 4.92 -3.21 13.34
C PRO A 72 3.55 -3.90 13.36
N ALA A 73 2.57 -3.40 12.62
CA ALA A 73 1.25 -4.03 12.54
C ALA A 73 1.30 -5.42 11.88
N VAL A 74 2.16 -5.61 10.87
CA VAL A 74 2.33 -6.94 10.25
C VAL A 74 3.05 -7.89 11.20
N GLU A 75 4.08 -7.43 11.88
CA GLU A 75 4.86 -8.18 12.86
C GLU A 75 3.96 -8.68 14.00
N GLU A 76 3.25 -7.77 14.68
CA GLU A 76 2.31 -8.08 15.77
C GLU A 76 1.28 -9.15 15.34
N VAL A 77 0.65 -8.95 14.18
CA VAL A 77 -0.38 -9.88 13.68
C VAL A 77 0.20 -11.24 13.33
N MET A 78 1.41 -11.29 12.78
CA MET A 78 2.02 -12.54 12.33
C MET A 78 2.71 -13.30 13.45
N GLU A 79 3.21 -12.63 14.49
CA GLU A 79 3.62 -13.30 15.73
C GLU A 79 2.45 -14.06 16.37
N GLU A 80 1.22 -13.50 16.33
CA GLU A 80 0.02 -14.20 16.81
C GLU A 80 -0.47 -15.30 15.84
N ALA A 81 -0.42 -15.03 14.54
CA ALA A 81 -1.05 -15.89 13.53
C ALA A 81 -0.16 -17.04 13.06
N ALA A 82 1.14 -16.78 12.82
CA ALA A 82 2.07 -17.75 12.23
C ALA A 82 2.14 -19.10 12.98
N PRO A 83 2.08 -19.18 14.32
CA PRO A 83 2.05 -20.46 15.04
C PRO A 83 0.85 -21.36 14.69
N ALA A 84 -0.26 -20.79 14.21
CA ALA A 84 -1.45 -21.53 13.82
C ALA A 84 -1.50 -21.86 12.31
N ALA A 85 -0.60 -21.30 11.52
CA ALA A 85 -0.54 -21.53 10.08
C ALA A 85 0.07 -22.90 9.77
N PRO A 86 -0.37 -23.60 8.71
CA PRO A 86 0.26 -24.85 8.28
C PRO A 86 1.72 -24.64 7.88
N SER A 87 2.59 -25.57 8.27
CA SER A 87 3.97 -25.58 7.77
C SER A 87 3.98 -25.72 6.24
N GLY A 88 4.81 -24.91 5.57
CA GLY A 88 4.87 -24.82 4.12
C GLY A 88 3.78 -23.95 3.48
N ALA A 89 2.87 -23.36 4.29
CA ALA A 89 1.93 -22.37 3.79
C ALA A 89 2.68 -21.16 3.22
N MET A 90 2.14 -20.59 2.15
CA MET A 90 2.74 -19.44 1.50
C MET A 90 2.24 -18.17 2.16
N TRP A 91 3.15 -17.29 2.55
CA TRP A 91 2.81 -15.99 3.06
C TRP A 91 3.18 -14.91 2.05
N ILE A 92 2.17 -14.36 1.41
CA ILE A 92 2.26 -13.20 0.54
C ILE A 92 2.16 -11.94 1.42
N GLN A 93 3.29 -11.30 1.66
CA GLN A 93 3.33 -10.01 2.33
C GLN A 93 3.08 -8.92 1.28
N SER A 94 2.01 -8.13 1.41
CA SER A 94 1.67 -7.09 0.42
C SER A 94 1.60 -5.68 1.01
N SER A 95 2.01 -5.51 2.26
CA SER A 95 1.99 -4.22 2.94
C SER A 95 3.31 -3.49 2.72
N THR A 96 3.29 -2.16 2.58
CA THR A 96 4.53 -1.37 2.52
C THR A 96 5.10 -1.16 3.93
N ILE A 97 6.18 -1.87 4.25
CA ILE A 97 6.70 -2.03 5.63
C ILE A 97 8.16 -1.60 5.86
N GLY A 98 8.92 -1.30 4.80
CA GLY A 98 10.34 -0.97 4.88
C GLY A 98 11.27 -2.19 4.86
N ILE A 99 12.58 -1.92 4.86
CA ILE A 99 13.61 -2.98 4.79
C ILE A 99 13.75 -3.69 6.14
N ALA A 100 13.83 -2.94 7.24
CA ALA A 100 14.02 -3.49 8.59
C ALA A 100 12.91 -4.45 9.00
N ALA A 101 11.65 -4.07 8.78
CA ALA A 101 10.52 -4.96 9.07
C ALA A 101 10.58 -6.22 8.20
N THR A 102 10.95 -6.10 6.91
CA THR A 102 11.04 -7.27 6.03
C THR A 102 12.06 -8.30 6.52
N GLU A 103 13.20 -7.84 7.06
CA GLU A 103 14.21 -8.71 7.68
C GLU A 103 13.59 -9.50 8.85
N ARG A 104 12.87 -8.83 9.76
CA ARG A 104 12.17 -9.48 10.89
C ARG A 104 11.08 -10.45 10.43
N LEU A 105 10.28 -10.08 9.43
CA LEU A 105 9.24 -10.98 8.92
C LEU A 105 9.84 -12.23 8.26
N SER A 106 11.02 -12.13 7.67
CA SER A 106 11.75 -13.31 7.15
C SER A 106 12.17 -14.26 8.27
N GLU A 107 12.51 -13.75 9.45
CA GLU A 107 12.83 -14.58 10.62
C GLU A 107 11.58 -15.31 11.12
N ILE A 108 10.45 -14.59 11.28
CA ILE A 108 9.15 -15.18 11.66
C ILE A 108 8.73 -16.28 10.67
N ALA A 109 8.86 -16.00 9.36
CA ALA A 109 8.53 -16.98 8.33
C ALA A 109 9.40 -18.23 8.45
N SER A 110 10.71 -18.08 8.66
CA SER A 110 11.64 -19.19 8.85
C SER A 110 11.33 -20.02 10.09
N GLU A 111 11.07 -19.35 11.23
CA GLU A 111 10.76 -19.99 12.52
C GLU A 111 9.51 -20.89 12.43
N HIS A 112 8.48 -20.44 11.71
CA HIS A 112 7.22 -21.17 11.56
C HIS A 112 7.14 -22.00 10.26
N GLY A 113 8.23 -22.06 9.48
CA GLY A 113 8.30 -22.84 8.24
C GLY A 113 7.35 -22.34 7.15
N LEU A 114 7.10 -21.03 7.07
CA LEU A 114 6.31 -20.38 6.04
C LEU A 114 7.18 -20.01 4.82
N VAL A 115 6.58 -20.05 3.63
CA VAL A 115 7.24 -19.58 2.40
C VAL A 115 6.91 -18.11 2.20
N LEU A 116 7.83 -17.22 2.57
CA LEU A 116 7.66 -15.77 2.42
C LEU A 116 7.81 -15.33 0.97
N VAL A 117 6.78 -14.67 0.45
CA VAL A 117 6.77 -13.94 -0.82
C VAL A 117 6.48 -12.48 -0.50
N ASP A 118 7.49 -11.64 -0.70
CA ASP A 118 7.38 -10.19 -0.53
C ASP A 118 6.82 -9.57 -1.83
N ALA A 119 5.61 -9.05 -1.75
CA ALA A 119 4.79 -8.64 -2.89
C ALA A 119 3.99 -7.35 -2.62
N PRO A 120 4.65 -6.22 -2.31
CA PRO A 120 3.97 -4.93 -2.23
C PRO A 120 3.36 -4.53 -3.56
N ILE A 121 2.37 -3.64 -3.47
CA ILE A 121 1.53 -3.26 -4.59
C ILE A 121 1.66 -1.78 -4.95
N LEU A 122 1.40 -1.48 -6.22
CA LEU A 122 1.15 -0.15 -6.73
C LEU A 122 -0.30 -0.06 -7.22
N GLY A 123 -1.02 0.91 -6.67
CA GLY A 123 -2.43 1.17 -6.92
C GLY A 123 -3.13 1.63 -5.65
N THR A 124 -4.26 2.30 -5.82
CA THR A 124 -5.12 2.77 -4.72
C THR A 124 -6.45 2.00 -4.74
N LYS A 125 -7.49 2.56 -4.11
CA LYS A 125 -8.82 1.97 -4.01
C LYS A 125 -9.38 1.48 -5.36
N GLU A 126 -9.45 2.35 -6.37
CA GLU A 126 -10.10 2.01 -7.65
C GLU A 126 -9.35 0.89 -8.41
N PRO A 127 -8.01 0.94 -8.59
CA PRO A 127 -7.29 -0.20 -9.16
C PRO A 127 -7.46 -1.50 -8.37
N ALA A 128 -7.54 -1.45 -7.04
CA ALA A 128 -7.80 -2.64 -6.23
C ALA A 128 -9.20 -3.20 -6.49
N GLU A 129 -10.22 -2.35 -6.54
CA GLU A 129 -11.60 -2.75 -6.84
C GLU A 129 -11.75 -3.41 -8.21
N LYS A 130 -10.93 -3.01 -9.20
CA LYS A 130 -10.96 -3.55 -10.56
C LYS A 130 -10.05 -4.76 -10.79
N GLY A 131 -9.24 -5.16 -9.80
CA GLY A 131 -8.21 -6.19 -10.00
C GLY A 131 -7.09 -5.71 -10.93
N GLU A 132 -6.78 -4.41 -10.91
CA GLU A 132 -5.83 -3.73 -11.79
C GLU A 132 -4.57 -3.21 -11.06
N LEU A 133 -4.30 -3.72 -9.85
CA LEU A 133 -3.05 -3.46 -9.14
C LEU A 133 -1.84 -3.88 -9.96
N VAL A 134 -0.69 -3.30 -9.64
CA VAL A 134 0.61 -3.80 -10.10
C VAL A 134 1.34 -4.39 -8.91
N VAL A 135 1.74 -5.66 -9.01
CA VAL A 135 2.42 -6.39 -7.94
C VAL A 135 3.93 -6.37 -8.17
N PHE A 136 4.71 -6.00 -7.16
CA PHE A 136 6.18 -6.10 -7.17
C PHE A 136 6.60 -7.31 -6.33
N ALA A 137 6.56 -8.49 -6.94
CA ALA A 137 6.79 -9.76 -6.26
C ALA A 137 8.29 -10.10 -6.16
N SER A 138 8.66 -10.72 -5.05
CA SER A 138 10.00 -11.22 -4.79
C SER A 138 9.96 -12.36 -3.78
N GLY A 139 10.83 -13.35 -3.91
CA GLY A 139 10.78 -14.56 -3.10
C GLY A 139 11.35 -15.79 -3.84
N PRO A 140 11.19 -16.98 -3.25
CA PRO A 140 11.70 -18.23 -3.83
C PRO A 140 11.10 -18.50 -5.22
N GLN A 141 11.92 -19.01 -6.14
CA GLN A 141 11.49 -19.20 -7.53
C GLN A 141 10.37 -20.24 -7.66
N GLU A 142 10.39 -21.27 -6.82
CA GLU A 142 9.34 -22.29 -6.72
C GLU A 142 7.99 -21.74 -6.24
N ALA A 143 7.95 -20.57 -5.57
CA ALA A 143 6.70 -19.94 -5.16
C ALA A 143 6.00 -19.25 -6.34
N ARG A 144 6.73 -18.89 -7.39
CA ARG A 144 6.24 -18.06 -8.49
C ARG A 144 5.02 -18.64 -9.20
N GLU A 145 5.10 -19.89 -9.63
CA GLU A 145 4.00 -20.55 -10.36
C GLU A 145 2.73 -20.65 -9.51
N ARG A 146 2.88 -20.82 -8.19
CA ARG A 146 1.77 -20.87 -7.25
C ARG A 146 1.15 -19.48 -7.00
N CYS A 147 1.95 -18.42 -7.06
CA CYS A 147 1.49 -17.04 -6.85
C CYS A 147 0.82 -16.43 -8.08
N GLU A 148 1.29 -16.76 -9.30
CA GLU A 148 0.85 -16.09 -10.53
C GLU A 148 -0.68 -16.08 -10.73
N PRO A 149 -1.43 -17.17 -10.48
CA PRO A 149 -2.89 -17.15 -10.56
C PRO A 149 -3.55 -16.20 -9.54
N ILE A 150 -2.98 -16.09 -8.34
CA ILE A 150 -3.48 -15.21 -7.27
C ILE A 150 -3.22 -13.75 -7.67
N PHE A 151 -1.99 -13.45 -8.09
CA PHE A 151 -1.63 -12.10 -8.55
C PHE A 151 -2.43 -11.68 -9.79
N GLY A 152 -2.68 -12.59 -10.73
CA GLY A 152 -3.52 -12.32 -11.91
C GLY A 152 -5.00 -12.08 -11.58
N THR A 153 -5.45 -12.42 -10.37
CA THR A 153 -6.82 -12.12 -9.90
C THR A 153 -6.93 -10.69 -9.36
N ILE A 154 -5.86 -10.19 -8.72
CA ILE A 154 -5.87 -8.91 -8.00
C ILE A 154 -5.19 -7.78 -8.78
N GLY A 155 -4.46 -8.11 -9.85
CA GLY A 155 -3.62 -7.18 -10.57
C GLY A 155 -3.58 -7.40 -12.07
N LYS A 156 -3.29 -6.31 -12.79
CA LYS A 156 -3.10 -6.30 -14.25
C LYS A 156 -1.68 -6.67 -14.67
N ALA A 157 -0.72 -6.58 -13.75
CA ALA A 157 0.68 -6.88 -14.02
C ALA A 157 1.43 -7.30 -12.75
N THR A 158 2.38 -8.21 -12.92
CA THR A 158 3.32 -8.62 -11.88
C THR A 158 4.75 -8.45 -12.38
N ARG A 159 5.60 -7.85 -11.55
CA ARG A 159 7.05 -7.77 -11.77
C ARG A 159 7.75 -8.58 -10.71
N TRP A 160 8.47 -9.62 -11.12
CA TRP A 160 9.35 -10.39 -10.25
C TRP A 160 10.71 -9.72 -10.18
N VAL A 161 11.13 -9.28 -8.99
CA VAL A 161 12.29 -8.40 -8.81
C VAL A 161 13.43 -9.01 -7.98
N GLY A 162 13.34 -10.30 -7.65
CA GLY A 162 14.43 -11.06 -7.03
C GLY A 162 14.00 -11.86 -5.81
N GLU A 163 14.92 -12.01 -4.86
CA GLU A 163 14.69 -12.66 -3.57
C GLU A 163 13.81 -11.81 -2.64
N ALA A 164 13.19 -12.44 -1.63
CA ALA A 164 12.29 -11.76 -0.70
C ALA A 164 12.92 -10.47 -0.12
N GLY A 165 12.13 -9.40 -0.08
CA GLY A 165 12.57 -8.05 0.28
C GLY A 165 13.02 -7.19 -0.89
N ALA A 166 13.28 -7.77 -2.07
CA ALA A 166 13.53 -6.98 -3.28
C ALA A 166 12.27 -6.21 -3.72
N GLY A 167 11.08 -6.77 -3.47
CA GLY A 167 9.79 -6.12 -3.74
C GLY A 167 9.66 -4.83 -2.95
N GLN A 168 9.95 -4.87 -1.65
CA GLN A 168 9.96 -3.71 -0.77
C GLN A 168 10.98 -2.66 -1.20
N ARG A 169 12.23 -3.05 -1.51
CA ARG A 169 13.22 -2.11 -2.05
C ARG A 169 12.75 -1.44 -3.34
N PHE A 170 12.18 -2.22 -4.27
CA PHE A 170 11.63 -1.71 -5.52
C PHE A 170 10.48 -0.73 -5.27
N LYS A 171 9.56 -1.09 -4.36
CA LYS A 171 8.42 -0.26 -3.96
C LYS A 171 8.87 1.08 -3.36
N LEU A 172 9.91 1.10 -2.51
CA LEU A 172 10.42 2.34 -1.91
C LEU A 172 10.96 3.28 -2.98
N VAL A 173 11.71 2.78 -3.97
CA VAL A 173 12.18 3.60 -5.11
C VAL A 173 11.00 4.20 -5.90
N ILE A 174 9.94 3.42 -6.13
CA ILE A 174 8.72 3.91 -6.80
C ILE A 174 8.02 4.97 -5.94
N ASN A 175 7.95 4.76 -4.63
CA ASN A 175 7.31 5.69 -3.71
C ASN A 175 8.10 7.00 -3.58
N THR A 176 9.43 7.00 -3.68
CA THR A 176 10.24 8.22 -3.79
C THR A 176 9.73 9.14 -4.90
N TRP A 177 9.49 8.58 -6.09
CA TRP A 177 8.95 9.32 -7.22
C TRP A 177 7.49 9.76 -7.00
N LEU A 178 6.65 8.86 -6.49
CA LEU A 178 5.23 9.11 -6.23
C LEU A 178 5.02 10.28 -5.27
N LEU A 179 5.72 10.28 -4.13
CA LEU A 179 5.54 11.24 -3.06
C LEU A 179 6.00 12.64 -3.50
N ALA A 180 7.18 12.72 -4.12
CA ALA A 180 7.69 13.96 -4.70
C ALA A 180 6.76 14.53 -5.78
N ALA A 181 6.16 13.68 -6.61
CA ALA A 181 5.24 14.11 -7.64
C ALA A 181 3.91 14.67 -7.08
N VAL A 182 3.41 14.07 -5.99
CA VAL A 182 2.21 14.56 -5.29
C VAL A 182 2.47 15.91 -4.62
N GLU A 183 3.61 16.07 -3.96
CA GLU A 183 3.96 17.37 -3.36
C GLU A 183 4.18 18.44 -4.44
N GLY A 184 4.86 18.08 -5.54
CA GLY A 184 5.06 19.00 -6.66
C GLY A 184 3.75 19.52 -7.27
N VAL A 185 2.71 18.69 -7.40
CA VAL A 185 1.39 19.17 -7.87
C VAL A 185 0.67 20.02 -6.82
N ALA A 186 0.86 19.73 -5.52
CA ALA A 186 0.33 20.57 -4.45
C ALA A 186 0.95 21.98 -4.49
N GLU A 187 2.28 22.06 -4.63
CA GLU A 187 3.00 23.32 -4.82
C GLU A 187 2.55 24.08 -6.07
N ALA A 188 2.44 23.40 -7.21
CA ALA A 188 1.99 24.01 -8.46
C ALA A 188 0.58 24.59 -8.35
N ILE A 189 -0.36 23.87 -7.72
CA ILE A 189 -1.74 24.32 -7.51
C ILE A 189 -1.78 25.54 -6.58
N SER A 190 -1.03 25.52 -5.48
CA SER A 190 -0.96 26.65 -4.55
C SER A 190 -0.30 27.88 -5.19
N LEU A 191 0.75 27.69 -5.99
CA LEU A 191 1.39 28.75 -6.74
C LEU A 191 0.45 29.34 -7.80
N ALA A 192 -0.26 28.50 -8.57
CA ALA A 192 -1.25 28.95 -9.55
C ALA A 192 -2.29 29.88 -8.92
N ARG A 193 -2.86 29.47 -7.77
CA ARG A 193 -3.78 30.32 -6.98
C ARG A 193 -3.13 31.63 -6.55
N GLY A 194 -1.90 31.57 -6.03
CA GLY A 194 -1.15 32.76 -5.59
C GLY A 194 -0.83 33.75 -6.72
N LEU A 195 -0.69 33.25 -7.95
CA LEU A 195 -0.50 34.06 -9.16
C LEU A 195 -1.81 34.51 -9.83
N GLY A 196 -2.98 34.14 -9.27
CA GLY A 196 -4.29 34.49 -9.82
C GLY A 196 -4.70 33.67 -11.05
N LEU A 197 -4.12 32.48 -11.23
CA LEU A 197 -4.49 31.53 -12.28
C LEU A 197 -5.51 30.52 -11.75
N ASP A 198 -6.38 30.01 -12.62
CA ASP A 198 -7.23 28.84 -12.30
C ASP A 198 -6.36 27.57 -12.32
N PRO A 199 -6.25 26.83 -11.21
CA PRO A 199 -5.50 25.58 -11.20
C PRO A 199 -6.05 24.51 -12.15
N ASN A 200 -7.33 24.55 -12.52
CA ASN A 200 -7.89 23.63 -13.51
C ASN A 200 -7.26 23.86 -14.89
N ASP A 201 -7.10 25.13 -15.30
CA ASP A 201 -6.45 25.48 -16.56
C ASP A 201 -5.00 24.96 -16.61
N VAL A 202 -4.30 24.95 -15.46
CA VAL A 202 -2.93 24.42 -15.35
C VAL A 202 -2.91 22.90 -15.55
N LEU A 203 -3.82 22.17 -14.91
CA LEU A 203 -3.93 20.71 -15.05
C LEU A 203 -4.33 20.31 -16.47
N ASP A 204 -5.29 21.04 -17.07
CA ASP A 204 -5.77 20.82 -18.43
C ASP A 204 -4.66 21.09 -19.46
N ALA A 205 -3.83 22.12 -19.25
CA ALA A 205 -2.68 22.42 -20.11
C ALA A 205 -1.62 21.30 -20.14
N LEU A 206 -1.52 20.48 -19.08
CA LEU A 206 -0.61 19.33 -19.02
C LEU A 206 -1.21 18.07 -19.62
N SER A 207 -2.55 17.99 -19.73
CA SER A 207 -3.26 16.76 -20.11
C SER A 207 -2.91 16.27 -21.52
N GLY A 208 -2.65 14.97 -21.65
CA GLY A 208 -2.25 14.33 -22.91
C GLY A 208 -0.84 14.69 -23.39
N GLY A 209 -0.12 15.56 -22.67
CA GLY A 209 1.25 15.95 -22.97
C GLY A 209 2.30 15.03 -22.35
N PRO A 210 3.60 15.27 -22.63
CA PRO A 210 4.70 14.48 -22.09
C PRO A 210 4.86 14.52 -20.56
N LEU A 211 4.26 15.53 -19.92
CA LEU A 211 4.26 15.71 -18.46
C LEU A 211 2.97 15.18 -17.80
N ASP A 212 2.04 14.64 -18.58
CA ASP A 212 0.79 14.15 -18.03
C ASP A 212 1.00 12.87 -17.21
N MET A 213 0.50 12.90 -15.99
CA MET A 213 0.42 11.74 -15.13
C MET A 213 -1.03 11.63 -14.66
N PRO A 214 -1.80 10.63 -15.15
CA PRO A 214 -3.21 10.47 -14.78
C PRO A 214 -3.45 10.45 -13.27
N TYR A 215 -2.50 9.91 -12.51
CA TYR A 215 -2.54 9.92 -11.06
C TYR A 215 -2.44 11.35 -10.47
N LEU A 216 -1.58 12.21 -11.01
CA LEU A 216 -1.47 13.60 -10.56
C LEU A 216 -2.67 14.44 -11.01
N GLN A 217 -3.27 14.14 -12.16
CA GLN A 217 -4.55 14.74 -12.57
C GLN A 217 -5.65 14.44 -11.55
N LEU A 218 -5.76 13.18 -11.12
CA LEU A 218 -6.70 12.76 -10.08
C LEU A 218 -6.44 13.50 -8.75
N LYS A 219 -5.19 13.47 -8.26
CA LYS A 219 -4.83 14.12 -6.99
C LYS A 219 -4.97 15.63 -7.04
N GLY A 220 -4.60 16.25 -8.16
CA GLY A 220 -4.74 17.68 -8.38
C GLY A 220 -6.21 18.12 -8.33
N LYS A 221 -7.13 17.38 -8.95
CA LYS A 221 -8.57 17.66 -8.84
C LYS A 221 -9.07 17.58 -7.40
N VAL A 222 -8.64 16.55 -6.66
CA VAL A 222 -8.94 16.43 -5.21
C VAL A 222 -8.44 17.64 -4.42
N MET A 223 -7.23 18.14 -4.71
CA MET A 223 -6.65 19.34 -4.09
C MET A 223 -7.39 20.64 -4.46
N ILE A 224 -7.91 20.72 -5.70
CA ILE A 224 -8.68 21.86 -6.18
C ILE A 224 -10.02 21.94 -5.46
N GLU A 225 -10.73 20.81 -5.41
CA GLU A 225 -12.06 20.66 -4.82
C GLU A 225 -12.03 20.62 -3.29
N ARG A 226 -10.86 20.36 -2.68
CA ARG A 226 -10.68 20.17 -1.23
C ARG A 226 -11.54 19.05 -0.64
N SER A 227 -11.80 18.01 -1.44
CA SER A 227 -12.61 16.84 -1.05
C SER A 227 -11.73 15.62 -0.76
N PHE A 228 -11.13 15.59 0.42
CA PHE A 228 -10.06 14.65 0.77
C PHE A 228 -10.52 13.28 1.30
N GLU A 229 -11.52 12.67 0.66
CA GLU A 229 -11.92 11.28 0.96
C GLU A 229 -10.75 10.33 0.62
N PRO A 230 -10.26 9.50 1.56
CA PRO A 230 -8.98 8.83 1.40
C PRO A 230 -9.02 7.66 0.40
N SER A 231 -8.29 7.82 -0.70
CA SER A 231 -7.85 6.71 -1.54
C SER A 231 -6.48 6.17 -1.11
N PHE A 232 -5.65 7.04 -0.50
CA PHE A 232 -4.42 6.72 0.22
C PHE A 232 -4.22 7.78 1.30
N LYS A 233 -4.09 7.38 2.57
CA LYS A 233 -4.10 8.31 3.71
C LYS A 233 -2.82 9.15 3.80
N ALA A 234 -2.93 10.39 4.28
CA ALA A 234 -1.76 11.25 4.52
C ALA A 234 -0.79 10.63 5.54
N SER A 235 -1.29 9.98 6.59
CA SER A 235 -0.43 9.27 7.56
C SER A 235 0.32 8.08 6.97
N LEU A 236 -0.23 7.43 5.93
CA LEU A 236 0.48 6.37 5.23
C LEU A 236 1.53 6.92 4.27
N ALA A 237 1.29 8.10 3.69
CA ALA A 237 2.24 8.80 2.84
C ALA A 237 3.43 9.34 3.66
N GLU A 238 3.17 9.91 4.84
CA GLU A 238 4.17 10.29 5.84
C GLU A 238 5.05 9.08 6.21
N LYS A 239 4.44 7.99 6.67
CA LYS A 239 5.17 6.75 6.96
C LYS A 239 5.98 6.25 5.77
N ASP A 240 5.43 6.27 4.55
CA ASP A 240 6.14 5.80 3.36
C ASP A 240 7.34 6.70 3.00
N ALA A 241 7.27 8.02 3.23
CA ALA A 241 8.40 8.92 3.07
C ALA A 241 9.49 8.65 4.13
N GLY A 242 9.11 8.40 5.39
CA GLY A 242 10.03 7.94 6.43
C GLY A 242 10.77 6.65 6.04
N LEU A 243 10.05 5.65 5.52
CA LEU A 243 10.66 4.40 5.04
C LEU A 243 11.64 4.60 3.89
N VAL A 244 11.41 5.59 3.02
CA VAL A 244 12.35 5.95 1.94
C VAL A 244 13.62 6.56 2.53
N LEU A 245 13.50 7.46 3.51
CA LEU A 245 14.66 8.10 4.17
C LEU A 245 15.48 7.07 4.95
N GLU A 246 14.83 6.17 5.70
CA GLU A 246 15.52 5.04 6.37
C GLU A 246 16.30 4.16 5.38
N ALA A 247 15.73 3.91 4.19
CA ALA A 247 16.42 3.15 3.15
C ALA A 247 17.60 3.91 2.54
N ALA A 248 17.49 5.23 2.41
CA ALA A 248 18.56 6.11 1.92
C ALA A 248 19.74 6.17 2.89
N GLU A 249 19.47 6.27 4.20
CA GLU A 249 20.51 6.21 5.25
C GLU A 249 21.34 4.93 5.17
N ARG A 250 20.69 3.78 4.94
CA ARG A 250 21.38 2.48 4.80
C ARG A 250 22.37 2.42 3.63
N VAL A 251 22.21 3.27 2.63
CA VAL A 251 23.09 3.35 1.45
C VAL A 251 23.85 4.67 1.34
N GLU A 252 23.90 5.44 2.43
CA GLU A 252 24.65 6.70 2.54
C GLU A 252 24.24 7.74 1.47
N LEU A 253 22.94 7.82 1.16
CA LEU A 253 22.38 8.82 0.24
C LEU A 253 21.60 9.89 1.00
N GLU A 254 21.81 11.15 0.61
CA GLU A 254 20.96 12.27 1.00
C GLU A 254 19.87 12.47 -0.06
N LEU A 255 18.63 12.64 0.38
CA LEU A 255 17.47 12.85 -0.50
C LEU A 255 16.73 14.16 -0.12
N PRO A 256 17.30 15.35 -0.39
CA PRO A 256 16.75 16.62 0.10
C PRO A 256 15.30 16.89 -0.32
N LEU A 257 14.91 16.42 -1.51
CA LEU A 257 13.53 16.54 -1.97
C LEU A 257 12.58 15.69 -1.13
N VAL A 258 12.98 14.48 -0.75
CA VAL A 258 12.16 13.58 0.07
C VAL A 258 12.08 14.08 1.50
N GLU A 259 13.15 14.66 2.04
CA GLU A 259 13.16 15.30 3.36
C GLU A 259 12.11 16.42 3.44
N ALA A 260 12.06 17.31 2.43
CA ALA A 260 11.05 18.36 2.37
C ALA A 260 9.62 17.79 2.24
N VAL A 261 9.45 16.70 1.47
CA VAL A 261 8.17 16.02 1.32
C VAL A 261 7.72 15.36 2.64
N GLN A 262 8.65 14.73 3.37
CA GLN A 262 8.40 14.15 4.69
C GLN A 262 7.89 15.25 5.65
N GLU A 263 8.60 16.37 5.72
CA GLU A 263 8.20 17.51 6.57
C GLU A 263 6.79 18.03 6.21
N ALA A 264 6.47 18.13 4.92
CA ALA A 264 5.15 18.56 4.48
C ALA A 264 4.04 17.59 4.94
N PHE A 265 4.27 16.28 4.84
CA PHE A 265 3.30 15.28 5.29
C PHE A 265 3.19 15.21 6.81
N GLU A 266 4.29 15.35 7.56
CA GLU A 266 4.28 15.48 9.02
C GLU A 266 3.41 16.66 9.46
N GLN A 267 3.62 17.84 8.87
CA GLN A 267 2.80 19.02 9.14
C GLN A 267 1.31 18.80 8.78
N ALA A 268 1.02 18.11 7.67
CA ALA A 268 -0.37 17.77 7.32
C ALA A 268 -1.03 16.88 8.40
N VAL A 269 -0.28 15.89 8.91
CA VAL A 269 -0.72 15.02 10.00
C VAL A 269 -0.98 15.83 11.28
N GLU A 270 -0.05 16.72 11.67
CA GLU A 270 -0.19 17.61 12.83
C GLU A 270 -1.40 18.54 12.73
N LEU A 271 -1.74 19.00 11.53
CA LEU A 271 -2.93 19.81 11.24
C LEU A 271 -4.24 19.00 11.21
N GLY A 272 -4.20 17.72 11.60
CA GLY A 272 -5.37 16.86 11.68
C GLY A 272 -5.83 16.32 10.32
N HIS A 273 -4.90 16.11 9.39
CA HIS A 273 -5.20 15.51 8.08
C HIS A 273 -4.74 14.06 7.94
N ALA A 274 -4.30 13.42 9.03
CA ALA A 274 -3.81 12.04 9.04
C ALA A 274 -4.72 11.04 8.30
N ASP A 275 -6.03 11.08 8.56
CA ASP A 275 -7.01 10.16 7.98
C ASP A 275 -7.58 10.61 6.62
N LYS A 276 -7.19 11.80 6.14
CA LYS A 276 -7.59 12.31 4.82
C LYS A 276 -6.72 11.74 3.72
N ASP A 277 -7.14 11.89 2.47
CA ASP A 277 -6.30 11.55 1.33
C ASP A 277 -4.97 12.32 1.37
N MET A 278 -3.87 11.71 0.91
CA MET A 278 -2.54 12.35 0.81
C MET A 278 -2.57 13.68 0.05
N ALA A 279 -3.56 13.89 -0.83
CA ALA A 279 -3.80 15.17 -1.48
C ALA A 279 -4.01 16.33 -0.49
N SER A 280 -4.36 16.07 0.78
CA SER A 280 -4.49 17.11 1.81
C SER A 280 -3.18 17.82 2.15
N VAL A 281 -2.03 17.33 1.68
CA VAL A 281 -0.74 18.02 1.83
C VAL A 281 -0.75 19.44 1.24
N VAL A 282 -1.63 19.70 0.26
CA VAL A 282 -1.87 21.06 -0.28
C VAL A 282 -2.30 22.09 0.77
N GLU A 283 -2.89 21.66 1.89
CA GLU A 283 -3.29 22.58 2.98
C GLU A 283 -2.09 23.10 3.78
N VAL A 284 -0.91 22.49 3.61
CA VAL A 284 0.36 22.90 4.24
C VAL A 284 1.10 23.91 3.37
N VAL A 285 1.00 23.75 2.04
CA VAL A 285 1.59 24.64 1.04
C VAL A 285 0.90 26.00 1.05
N GLY A 286 1.40 26.93 1.86
CA GLY A 286 0.88 28.31 1.90
C GLY A 286 1.08 29.04 3.23
N ARG A 287 1.52 28.35 4.29
CA ARG A 287 1.82 28.99 5.57
C ARG A 287 3.33 29.20 5.73
N ARG A 288 3.89 30.22 5.07
CA ARG A 288 5.02 30.89 5.72
C ARG A 288 4.46 31.57 6.96
N SER A 289 4.72 30.99 8.13
CA SER A 289 4.59 31.69 9.40
C SER A 289 5.23 33.07 9.21
N ALA A 290 4.48 34.12 9.49
CA ALA A 290 4.99 35.48 9.53
C ALA A 290 5.94 35.60 10.72
N VAL A 291 7.13 35.01 10.59
CA VAL A 291 8.26 35.23 11.47
C VAL A 291 9.40 35.63 10.55
N ARG A 292 9.48 36.93 10.31
CA ARG A 292 10.72 37.62 9.97
C ARG A 292 11.36 38.10 11.25
#